data_AF-A0A1X0S6S8-F1
#
_entry.id   AF-A0A1X0S6S8-F1
#
_cell.length_a   1.000
_cell.length_b   1.000
_cell.length_c   1.000
_cell.angle_alpha   90.00
_cell.angle_beta   90.00
_cell.angle_gamma   90.00
#
_symmetry.space_group_name_H-M   'P 1'
#
loop_
_entity.id
_entity.type
_entity.pdbx_description
1 polymer ?
#
loop_
_entity_poly.entity_id
_entity_poly.type
_entity_poly.pdbx_seq_one_letter_code
_entity_poly.pdbx_strand_id
1 'polypeptide(L)'
;MPIPEELEEPSGDELDDISARDIAVARYKRNHDYLSEIFTPYKAEHIVPPPLEIQQSKEELEKLIQEQEQLAIEQEKQHQAKLSRFQKEHELFKQSMNRLVQAKTLESIDEVSQHIAKDMNARLEHRAEQIKTMSIPGLDDDDKDTRQNTKDDNNMDIYFKERTEEEDGNDFFNDMVNTEDDPSVSEFLNTD
;
A
#
# COMPACT_ATOMS: atom_id res chain seq x y z
N MET A 1 26.32 -63.61 -18.36
CA MET A 1 27.07 -62.64 -19.18
C MET A 1 26.78 -61.26 -18.63
N PRO A 2 27.80 -60.41 -18.43
CA PRO A 2 27.65 -59.11 -17.78
C PRO A 2 26.92 -58.11 -18.70
N ILE A 3 26.19 -57.21 -18.07
CA ILE A 3 25.43 -56.11 -18.68
C ILE A 3 26.45 -55.11 -19.27
N PRO A 4 26.28 -54.61 -20.52
CA PRO A 4 27.19 -53.62 -21.09
C PRO A 4 27.20 -52.36 -20.24
N GLU A 5 28.41 -51.81 -20.08
CA GLU A 5 28.75 -50.59 -19.36
C GLU A 5 27.76 -49.46 -19.63
N GLU A 6 27.39 -48.82 -18.52
CA GLU A 6 26.69 -47.57 -18.39
C GLU A 6 27.12 -46.61 -19.51
N LEU A 7 26.17 -46.23 -20.37
CA LEU A 7 26.21 -44.94 -21.05
C LEU A 7 26.21 -43.89 -19.94
N GLU A 8 27.40 -43.55 -19.46
CA GLU A 8 27.65 -42.44 -18.54
C GLU A 8 27.02 -41.21 -19.21
N GLU A 9 25.85 -40.80 -18.71
CA GLU A 9 25.16 -39.63 -19.23
C GLU A 9 26.13 -38.46 -19.15
N PRO A 10 26.37 -37.73 -20.26
CA PRO A 10 27.36 -36.65 -20.28
C PRO A 10 26.96 -35.61 -19.24
N SER A 11 27.61 -35.68 -18.08
CA SER A 11 27.44 -34.74 -16.98
C SER A 11 28.32 -33.53 -17.30
N GLY A 12 27.73 -32.60 -18.04
CA GLY A 12 28.32 -31.30 -18.35
C GLY A 12 27.21 -30.35 -18.76
N ASP A 13 27.33 -29.08 -18.37
CA ASP A 13 26.49 -28.04 -18.95
C ASP A 13 27.07 -27.58 -20.30
N GLU A 14 26.31 -26.82 -21.07
CA GLU A 14 26.74 -26.38 -22.41
C GLU A 14 28.05 -25.54 -22.40
N LEU A 15 28.52 -25.11 -21.22
CA LEU A 15 29.76 -24.35 -21.07
C LEU A 15 31.00 -25.25 -21.06
N ASP A 16 30.85 -26.53 -20.72
CA ASP A 16 31.95 -27.51 -20.72
C ASP A 16 32.41 -27.86 -22.16
N ASP A 17 31.51 -27.71 -23.13
CA ASP A 17 31.80 -27.91 -24.56
C ASP A 17 32.45 -26.69 -25.23
N ILE A 18 32.41 -25.51 -24.59
CA ILE A 18 32.93 -24.27 -25.18
C ILE A 18 34.42 -24.11 -24.86
N SER A 19 35.27 -24.29 -25.87
CA SER A 19 36.69 -24.05 -25.71
C SER A 19 37.01 -22.55 -25.62
N ALA A 20 38.02 -22.19 -24.81
CA ALA A 20 38.62 -20.85 -24.81
C ALA A 20 39.08 -20.42 -26.22
N ARG A 21 39.48 -21.38 -27.06
CA ARG A 21 39.81 -21.13 -28.47
C ARG A 21 38.60 -20.67 -29.26
N ASP A 22 37.44 -21.29 -29.08
CA ASP A 22 36.23 -20.97 -29.82
C ASP A 22 35.69 -19.60 -29.41
N ILE A 23 35.76 -19.28 -28.11
CA ILE A 23 35.48 -17.93 -27.59
C ILE A 23 36.41 -16.90 -28.23
N ALA A 24 37.71 -17.19 -28.32
CA ALA A 24 38.67 -16.27 -28.91
C ALA A 24 38.39 -16.04 -30.41
N VAL A 25 38.07 -17.10 -31.16
CA VAL A 25 37.72 -17.01 -32.59
C VAL A 25 36.41 -16.26 -32.79
N ALA A 26 35.39 -16.53 -31.98
CA ALA A 26 34.11 -15.83 -32.03
C ALA A 26 34.29 -14.33 -31.75
N ARG A 27 35.08 -13.97 -30.73
CA ARG A 27 35.44 -12.57 -30.43
C ARG A 27 36.22 -11.92 -31.57
N TYR A 28 37.19 -12.63 -32.14
CA TYR A 28 37.97 -12.12 -33.27
C TYR A 28 37.05 -11.80 -34.46
N LYS A 29 36.18 -12.74 -34.84
CA LYS A 29 35.20 -12.54 -35.93
C LYS A 29 34.27 -11.37 -35.64
N ARG A 30 33.61 -11.39 -34.48
CA ARG A 30 32.66 -10.34 -34.07
C ARG A 30 33.31 -8.95 -34.04
N ASN A 31 34.52 -8.84 -33.49
CA ASN A 31 35.23 -7.55 -33.43
C ASN A 31 35.66 -7.09 -34.84
N HIS A 32 36.04 -8.02 -35.71
CA HIS A 32 36.34 -7.69 -37.10
C HIS A 32 35.09 -7.23 -37.85
N ASP A 33 33.94 -7.87 -37.61
CA ASP A 33 32.64 -7.47 -38.16
C ASP A 33 32.27 -6.06 -37.68
N TYR A 34 32.42 -5.75 -36.39
CA TYR A 34 32.19 -4.41 -35.86
C TYR A 34 33.11 -3.36 -36.47
N LEU A 35 34.41 -3.66 -36.61
CA LEU A 35 35.33 -2.74 -37.27
C LEU A 35 34.93 -2.53 -38.73
N SER A 36 34.48 -3.58 -39.42
CA SER A 36 34.00 -3.46 -40.80
C SER A 36 32.75 -2.59 -40.91
N GLU A 37 31.86 -2.64 -39.92
CA GLU A 37 30.65 -1.81 -39.83
C GLU A 37 30.99 -0.34 -39.53
N ILE A 38 31.90 -0.08 -38.59
CA ILE A 38 32.35 1.27 -38.22
C ILE A 38 33.06 1.95 -39.39
N PHE A 39 33.89 1.21 -40.14
CA PHE A 39 34.61 1.72 -41.31
C PHE A 39 33.83 1.56 -42.62
N THR A 40 32.51 1.39 -42.55
CA THR A 40 31.68 1.41 -43.76
C THR A 40 31.77 2.76 -44.47
N PRO A 41 31.64 2.80 -45.80
CA PRO A 41 31.58 4.05 -46.56
C PRO A 41 30.26 4.82 -46.35
N TYR A 42 29.29 4.24 -45.62
CA TYR A 42 28.01 4.86 -45.32
C TYR A 42 28.16 5.90 -44.21
N LYS A 43 27.71 7.12 -44.46
CA LYS A 43 27.74 8.18 -43.45
C LYS A 43 26.66 7.94 -42.40
N ALA A 44 27.00 8.20 -41.13
CA ALA A 44 26.09 8.08 -40.00
C ALA A 44 24.77 8.85 -40.18
N GLU A 45 24.79 9.97 -40.90
CA GLU A 45 23.60 10.78 -41.24
C GLU A 45 22.49 10.00 -41.97
N HIS A 46 22.84 8.89 -42.64
CA HIS A 46 21.88 8.07 -43.39
C HIS A 46 21.40 6.84 -42.62
N ILE A 47 21.83 6.67 -41.37
CA ILE A 47 21.37 5.56 -40.51
C ILE A 47 20.01 5.96 -39.93
N VAL A 48 18.94 5.41 -40.50
CA VAL A 48 17.58 5.59 -39.99
C VAL A 48 17.31 4.49 -38.95
N PRO A 49 16.83 4.85 -37.74
CA PRO A 49 16.50 3.85 -36.74
C PRO A 49 15.38 2.93 -37.25
N PRO A 50 15.38 1.65 -36.86
CA PRO A 50 14.29 0.76 -37.19
C PRO A 50 12.96 1.32 -36.62
N PRO A 51 11.83 1.11 -37.32
CA PRO A 51 10.54 1.53 -36.81
C PRO A 51 10.26 0.81 -35.49
N LEU A 52 9.69 1.52 -34.52
CA LEU A 52 9.25 0.93 -33.26
C LEU A 52 8.08 -0.01 -33.55
N GLU A 53 8.18 -1.27 -33.10
CA GLU A 53 7.11 -2.26 -33.19
C GLU A 53 6.03 -2.03 -32.11
N ILE A 54 5.48 -0.81 -32.04
CA ILE A 54 4.36 -0.52 -31.15
C ILE A 54 3.07 -0.87 -31.87
N GLN A 55 2.35 -1.87 -31.35
CA GLN A 55 1.09 -2.35 -31.93
C GLN A 55 -0.05 -1.35 -31.80
N GLN A 56 0.02 -0.47 -30.80
CA GLN A 56 -1.03 0.48 -30.46
C GLN A 56 -0.80 1.82 -31.16
N SER A 57 -1.87 2.33 -31.76
CA SER A 57 -1.85 3.69 -32.31
C SER A 57 -1.89 4.73 -31.19
N LYS A 58 -1.39 5.93 -31.47
CA LYS A 58 -1.44 7.06 -30.53
C LYS A 58 -2.87 7.35 -30.06
N GLU A 59 -3.85 7.26 -30.96
CA GLU A 59 -5.26 7.50 -30.66
C GLU A 59 -5.88 6.44 -29.72
N GLU A 60 -5.45 5.18 -29.83
CA GLU A 60 -5.88 4.12 -28.93
C GLU A 60 -5.33 4.33 -27.52
N LEU A 61 -4.06 4.74 -27.41
CA LEU A 61 -3.44 5.07 -26.14
C LEU A 61 -4.15 6.25 -25.45
N GLU A 62 -4.48 7.31 -26.21
CA GLU A 62 -5.21 8.47 -25.68
C GLU A 62 -6.60 8.09 -25.16
N LYS A 63 -7.34 7.22 -25.87
CA LYS A 63 -8.63 6.70 -25.38
C LYS A 63 -8.48 5.91 -24.08
N LEU A 64 -7.43 5.09 -23.99
CA LEU A 64 -7.17 4.26 -22.82
C LEU A 64 -6.83 5.13 -21.60
N ILE A 65 -6.08 6.22 -21.80
CA ILE A 65 -5.80 7.22 -20.76
C ILE A 65 -7.12 7.85 -20.28
N GLN A 66 -7.97 8.33 -21.21
CA GLN A 66 -9.25 8.96 -20.84
C GLN A 66 -10.19 8.02 -20.10
N GLU A 67 -10.25 6.74 -20.49
CA GLU A 67 -11.06 5.74 -19.80
C GLU A 67 -10.57 5.51 -18.37
N GLN A 68 -9.26 5.39 -18.17
CA GLN A 68 -8.66 5.21 -16.85
C GLN A 68 -8.86 6.45 -15.95
N GLU A 69 -8.76 7.66 -16.51
CA GLU A 69 -9.03 8.89 -15.77
C GLU A 69 -10.50 8.95 -15.28
N GLN A 70 -11.46 8.60 -16.15
CA GLN A 70 -12.87 8.57 -15.76
C GLN A 70 -13.14 7.55 -14.66
N LEU A 71 -12.54 6.37 -14.77
CA LEU A 71 -12.66 5.30 -13.78
C LEU A 71 -12.04 5.72 -12.43
N ALA A 72 -10.91 6.41 -12.44
CA ALA A 72 -10.29 6.95 -11.23
C ALA A 72 -11.20 7.98 -10.54
N ILE A 73 -11.77 8.93 -11.30
CA ILE A 73 -12.70 9.95 -10.77
C ILE A 73 -13.94 9.29 -10.16
N GLU A 74 -14.50 8.27 -10.83
CA GLU A 74 -15.66 7.56 -10.29
C GLU A 74 -15.32 6.83 -8.99
N GLN A 75 -14.18 6.13 -8.94
CA GLN A 75 -13.72 5.44 -7.73
C GLN A 75 -13.48 6.40 -6.57
N GLU A 76 -12.86 7.55 -6.82
CA GLU A 76 -12.66 8.59 -5.81
C GLU A 76 -13.98 9.09 -5.25
N LYS A 77 -14.94 9.39 -6.13
CA LYS A 77 -16.29 9.83 -5.72
C LYS A 77 -17.01 8.77 -4.88
N GLN A 78 -16.93 7.51 -5.27
CA GLN A 78 -17.51 6.40 -4.50
C GLN A 78 -16.82 6.27 -3.13
N HIS A 79 -15.50 6.39 -3.09
CA HIS A 79 -14.72 6.32 -1.85
C HIS A 79 -15.06 7.47 -0.90
N GLN A 80 -15.12 8.71 -1.40
CA GLN A 80 -15.50 9.88 -0.63
C GLN A 80 -16.94 9.76 -0.08
N ALA A 81 -17.87 9.23 -0.88
CA ALA A 81 -19.24 8.98 -0.44
C ALA A 81 -19.29 7.93 0.69
N LYS A 82 -18.49 6.86 0.61
CA LYS A 82 -18.39 5.85 1.68
C LYS A 82 -17.76 6.42 2.95
N LEU A 83 -16.68 7.17 2.83
CA LEU A 83 -16.02 7.85 3.95
C LEU A 83 -16.97 8.79 4.70
N SER A 84 -17.73 9.62 3.97
CA SER A 84 -18.66 10.55 4.60
C SER A 84 -19.81 9.85 5.32
N ARG A 85 -20.28 8.70 4.83
CA ARG A 85 -21.26 7.85 5.54
C ARG A 85 -20.66 7.26 6.81
N PHE A 86 -19.47 6.68 6.69
CA PHE A 86 -18.75 6.09 7.81
C PHE A 86 -18.47 7.11 8.92
N GLN A 87 -18.04 8.32 8.57
CA GLN A 87 -17.80 9.40 9.54
C GLN A 87 -19.09 9.77 10.29
N LYS A 88 -20.23 9.89 9.60
CA LYS A 88 -21.52 10.17 10.24
C LYS A 88 -21.95 9.05 11.17
N GLU A 89 -21.84 7.79 10.74
CA GLU A 89 -22.14 6.62 11.57
C GLU A 89 -21.23 6.57 12.81
N HIS A 90 -19.94 6.87 12.64
CA HIS A 90 -18.97 6.92 13.72
C HIS A 90 -19.28 8.04 14.73
N GLU A 91 -19.66 9.23 14.27
CA GLU A 91 -20.09 10.32 15.14
C GLU A 91 -21.33 9.96 15.94
N LEU A 92 -22.33 9.35 15.29
CA LEU A 92 -23.54 8.86 15.95
C LEU A 92 -23.21 7.82 17.03
N PHE A 93 -22.31 6.88 16.72
CA PHE A 93 -21.83 5.89 17.67
C PHE A 93 -21.11 6.52 18.87
N LYS A 94 -20.21 7.48 18.63
CA LYS A 94 -19.54 8.22 19.71
C LYS A 94 -20.54 8.96 20.61
N GLN A 95 -21.55 9.59 20.02
CA GLN A 95 -22.59 10.29 20.78
C GLN A 95 -23.42 9.31 21.62
N SER A 96 -23.81 8.17 21.07
CA SER A 96 -24.60 7.17 21.79
C SER A 96 -23.79 6.53 22.92
N MET A 97 -22.50 6.25 22.70
CA MET A 97 -21.58 5.76 23.73
C MET A 97 -21.40 6.78 24.86
N ASN A 98 -21.24 8.07 24.53
CA ASN A 98 -21.16 9.13 25.53
C ASN A 98 -22.44 9.25 26.37
N ARG A 99 -23.62 9.08 25.76
CA ARG A 99 -24.90 9.03 26.49
C ARG A 99 -24.96 7.84 27.44
N LEU A 100 -24.47 6.67 27.01
CA LEU A 100 -24.42 5.48 27.85
C LEU A 100 -23.50 5.68 29.06
N VAL A 101 -22.33 6.32 28.88
CA VAL A 101 -21.41 6.66 29.97
C VAL A 101 -22.03 7.65 30.96
N GLN A 102 -22.88 8.56 30.49
CA GLN A 102 -23.56 9.54 31.34
C GLN A 102 -24.79 8.98 32.06
N ALA A 103 -25.33 7.83 31.63
CA ALA A 103 -26.48 7.18 32.23
C ALA A 103 -26.12 6.64 33.63
N LYS A 104 -26.84 7.11 34.67
CA LYS A 104 -26.56 6.77 36.07
C LYS A 104 -27.56 5.78 36.68
N THR A 105 -28.69 5.57 36.02
CA THR A 105 -29.75 4.65 36.49
C THR A 105 -29.87 3.46 35.53
N LEU A 106 -30.24 2.30 36.07
CA LEU A 106 -30.38 1.06 35.29
C LEU A 106 -31.41 1.21 34.15
N GLU A 107 -32.49 1.95 34.42
CA GLU A 107 -33.53 2.27 33.43
C GLU A 107 -32.99 3.14 32.30
N SER A 108 -32.21 4.18 32.61
CA SER A 108 -31.58 5.04 31.59
C SER A 108 -30.53 4.30 30.75
N ILE A 109 -29.86 3.30 31.33
CA ILE A 109 -28.91 2.44 30.62
C ILE A 109 -29.66 1.54 29.64
N ASP A 110 -30.77 0.93 30.06
CA ASP A 110 -31.59 0.07 29.20
C ASP A 110 -32.22 0.86 28.03
N GLU A 111 -32.73 2.06 28.28
CA GLU A 111 -33.26 2.95 27.23
C GLU A 111 -32.21 3.32 26.17
N VAL A 112 -31.02 3.72 26.60
CA VAL A 112 -29.92 4.07 25.67
C VAL A 112 -29.43 2.83 24.92
N SER A 113 -29.35 1.68 25.60
CA SER A 113 -28.96 0.41 25.00
C SER A 113 -29.94 0.00 23.89
N GLN A 114 -31.25 0.05 24.15
CA GLN A 114 -32.28 -0.23 23.16
C GLN A 114 -32.23 0.75 21.97
N HIS A 115 -31.92 2.03 22.22
CA HIS A 115 -31.72 3.01 21.14
C HIS A 115 -30.51 2.66 20.27
N ILE A 116 -29.38 2.28 20.88
CA ILE A 116 -28.17 1.86 20.16
C ILE A 116 -28.44 0.60 19.32
N ALA A 117 -29.11 -0.39 19.89
CA ALA A 117 -29.47 -1.63 19.19
C ALA A 117 -30.37 -1.37 17.98
N LYS A 118 -31.30 -0.42 18.10
CA LYS A 118 -32.17 -0.02 17.00
C LYS A 118 -31.39 0.69 15.89
N ASP A 119 -30.50 1.61 16.25
CA ASP A 119 -29.71 2.38 15.29
C ASP A 119 -28.66 1.51 14.57
N MET A 120 -28.06 0.55 15.29
CA MET A 120 -27.05 -0.38 14.74
C MET A 120 -27.65 -1.69 14.20
N ASN A 121 -28.97 -1.84 14.25
CA ASN A 121 -29.68 -3.07 13.89
C ASN A 121 -29.08 -4.33 14.55
N ALA A 122 -28.65 -4.20 15.81
CA ALA A 122 -28.01 -5.25 16.59
C ALA A 122 -29.01 -5.85 17.59
N ARG A 123 -28.84 -7.14 17.94
CA ARG A 123 -29.60 -7.78 19.01
C ARG A 123 -28.86 -7.64 20.33
N LEU A 124 -29.50 -7.03 21.32
CA LEU A 124 -29.03 -7.02 22.70
C LEU A 124 -29.54 -8.24 23.43
N GLU A 125 -28.63 -9.02 24.00
CA GLU A 125 -28.95 -10.08 24.96
C GLU A 125 -28.48 -9.65 26.35
N HIS A 126 -29.42 -9.54 27.29
CA HIS A 126 -29.09 -9.32 28.70
C HIS A 126 -28.82 -10.67 29.35
N ARG A 127 -27.55 -10.99 29.62
CA ARG A 127 -27.17 -12.17 30.40
C ARG A 127 -27.37 -11.87 31.89
N ALA A 128 -28.57 -12.12 32.39
CA ALA A 128 -28.88 -12.07 33.83
C ALA A 128 -28.39 -13.38 34.50
N GLU A 129 -27.08 -13.60 34.54
CA GLU A 129 -26.56 -14.64 35.42
C GLU A 129 -26.64 -14.15 36.86
N GLN A 130 -27.43 -14.85 37.68
CA GLN A 130 -27.43 -14.68 39.12
C GLN A 130 -26.06 -15.13 39.64
N ILE A 131 -25.11 -14.19 39.72
CA ILE A 131 -23.86 -14.41 40.42
C ILE A 131 -24.22 -14.62 41.89
N LYS A 132 -24.23 -15.88 42.32
CA LYS A 132 -24.44 -16.26 43.72
C LYS A 132 -23.17 -15.86 44.48
N THR A 133 -23.18 -14.67 45.09
CA THR A 133 -22.12 -14.27 46.00
C THR A 133 -22.17 -15.21 47.21
N MET A 134 -21.16 -16.07 47.35
CA MET A 134 -20.98 -16.81 48.59
C MET A 134 -20.12 -15.94 49.50
N SER A 135 -20.70 -15.46 50.59
CA SER A 135 -19.95 -14.80 51.65
C SER A 135 -18.99 -15.81 52.26
N ILE A 136 -17.70 -15.47 52.27
CA ILE A 136 -16.65 -16.27 52.91
C ILE A 136 -16.73 -15.96 54.41
N PRO A 137 -17.01 -16.94 55.29
CA PRO A 137 -17.09 -16.68 56.72
C PRO A 137 -15.74 -16.19 57.28
N GLY A 138 -15.71 -14.96 57.81
CA GLY A 138 -14.54 -14.37 58.47
C GLY A 138 -13.96 -13.11 57.79
N LEU A 139 -14.49 -12.66 56.65
CA LEU A 139 -14.27 -11.30 56.17
C LEU A 139 -15.47 -10.43 56.58
N ASP A 140 -15.24 -9.45 57.45
CA ASP A 140 -16.16 -8.33 57.60
C ASP A 140 -16.17 -7.54 56.28
N ASP A 141 -17.36 -7.13 55.83
CA ASP A 141 -17.55 -6.30 54.64
C ASP A 141 -16.85 -4.95 54.85
N ASP A 142 -15.60 -4.84 54.41
CA ASP A 142 -14.93 -3.55 54.29
C ASP A 142 -15.67 -2.75 53.20
N ASP A 143 -16.44 -1.75 53.63
CA ASP A 143 -16.94 -0.63 52.82
C ASP A 143 -15.77 0.06 52.10
N LYS A 144 -15.30 -0.52 50.99
CA LYS A 144 -14.35 0.12 50.10
C LYS A 144 -14.71 -0.15 48.65
N ASP A 145 -15.30 0.90 48.10
CA ASP A 145 -15.35 1.35 46.72
C ASP A 145 -14.01 1.13 45.99
N THR A 146 -13.64 -0.11 45.68
CA THR A 146 -12.55 -0.43 44.76
C THR A 146 -13.10 -0.52 43.35
N ARG A 147 -13.35 0.65 42.76
CA ARG A 147 -13.28 0.81 41.30
C ARG A 147 -11.87 0.38 40.89
N GLN A 148 -11.74 -0.85 40.44
CA GLN A 148 -10.55 -1.27 39.71
C GLN A 148 -10.49 -0.41 38.45
N ASN A 149 -9.54 0.51 38.49
CA ASN A 149 -9.14 1.36 37.38
C ASN A 149 -8.42 0.44 36.39
N THR A 150 -9.18 -0.33 35.60
CA THR A 150 -8.64 -0.85 34.34
C THR A 150 -8.47 0.36 33.45
N LYS A 151 -7.24 0.90 33.46
CA LYS A 151 -6.73 1.64 32.32
C LYS A 151 -6.73 0.66 31.16
N ASP A 152 -7.87 0.55 30.49
CA ASP A 152 -7.89 0.05 29.14
C ASP A 152 -7.07 1.05 28.34
N ASP A 153 -5.96 0.56 27.81
CA ASP A 153 -5.12 1.23 26.86
C ASP A 153 -5.99 1.68 25.68
N ASN A 154 -6.48 2.92 25.75
CA ASN A 154 -7.03 3.65 24.62
C ASN A 154 -5.88 4.01 23.67
N ASN A 155 -5.22 2.98 23.11
CA ASN A 155 -4.17 3.10 22.12
C ASN A 155 -4.72 3.03 20.68
N MET A 156 -5.97 3.45 20.48
CA MET A 156 -6.56 3.67 19.15
C MET A 156 -6.71 5.17 18.84
N ASP A 157 -6.49 6.05 19.83
CA ASP A 157 -6.49 7.50 19.62
C ASP A 157 -5.19 8.00 18.97
N ILE A 158 -4.08 7.26 19.03
CA ILE A 158 -2.82 7.66 18.38
C ILE A 158 -2.99 7.73 16.85
N TYR A 159 -3.72 6.77 16.25
CA TYR A 159 -3.89 6.71 14.80
C TYR A 159 -4.80 7.80 14.19
N PHE A 160 -5.55 8.55 15.01
CA PHE A 160 -6.42 9.63 14.53
C PHE A 160 -6.02 11.03 15.01
N LYS A 161 -5.20 11.13 16.07
CA LYS A 161 -4.79 12.43 16.65
C LYS A 161 -3.43 12.93 16.16
N GLU A 162 -2.57 12.06 15.65
CA GLU A 162 -1.29 12.44 15.04
C GLU A 162 -1.42 13.13 13.66
N ARG A 163 -2.66 13.34 13.16
CA ARG A 163 -2.89 14.03 11.88
C ARG A 163 -3.50 15.42 11.99
N THR A 164 -3.69 15.92 13.21
CA THR A 164 -4.32 17.23 13.45
C THR A 164 -3.40 18.25 14.11
N GLU A 165 -2.17 17.86 14.49
CA GLU A 165 -1.19 18.77 15.11
C GLU A 165 0.22 18.52 14.54
N GLU A 166 0.39 18.58 13.23
CA GLU A 166 1.65 19.06 12.63
C GLU A 166 1.28 19.96 11.46
N GLU A 167 1.66 21.23 11.61
CA GLU A 167 1.72 22.24 10.57
C GLU A 167 2.57 21.73 9.39
N ASP A 168 2.18 22.11 8.16
CA ASP A 168 2.97 22.03 6.92
C ASP A 168 3.40 20.67 6.35
N GLY A 169 2.50 19.67 6.39
CA GLY A 169 2.66 18.44 5.59
C GLY A 169 2.50 18.60 4.07
N ASN A 170 2.14 19.79 3.58
CA ASN A 170 1.98 20.08 2.15
C ASN A 170 3.25 20.61 1.48
N ASP A 171 4.30 20.92 2.25
CA ASP A 171 5.52 21.50 1.68
C ASP A 171 6.45 20.44 1.08
N PHE A 172 6.51 19.22 1.62
CA PHE A 172 7.42 18.20 1.08
C PHE A 172 7.07 17.77 -0.37
N PHE A 173 5.78 17.60 -0.68
CA PHE A 173 5.36 17.22 -2.03
C PHE A 173 5.23 18.42 -2.98
N ASN A 174 4.94 19.63 -2.47
CA ASN A 174 4.96 20.85 -3.31
C ASN A 174 6.39 21.31 -3.61
N ASP A 175 7.36 21.12 -2.71
CA ASP A 175 8.78 21.42 -2.92
C ASP A 175 9.43 20.46 -3.93
N MET A 176 8.98 19.20 -3.98
CA MET A 176 9.47 18.21 -4.96
C MET A 176 8.83 18.34 -6.35
N VAL A 177 7.66 19.00 -6.46
CA VAL A 177 6.94 19.21 -7.74
C VAL A 177 7.16 20.62 -8.30
N ASN A 178 7.52 21.60 -7.47
CA ASN A 178 7.84 22.97 -7.88
C ASN A 178 9.35 23.31 -7.82
N THR A 179 10.24 22.36 -8.11
CA THR A 179 11.65 22.67 -8.42
C THR A 179 11.80 23.29 -9.83
N GLU A 180 11.00 24.30 -10.15
CA GLU A 180 11.26 25.23 -11.26
C GLU A 180 11.80 26.53 -10.67
N ASP A 181 13.12 26.55 -10.48
CA ASP A 181 14.03 27.69 -10.71
C ASP A 181 15.29 27.53 -9.84
N ASP A 182 16.10 26.53 -10.16
CA ASP A 182 17.53 26.58 -9.85
C ASP A 182 18.24 27.22 -11.05
N PRO A 183 18.73 28.47 -10.96
CA PRO A 183 19.45 29.12 -12.05
C PRO A 183 20.85 28.53 -12.30
N SER A 184 21.24 27.45 -11.62
CA SER A 184 22.60 26.89 -11.71
C SER A 184 22.84 25.87 -12.84
N VAL A 185 21.84 25.50 -13.65
CA VAL A 185 22.05 24.60 -14.82
C VAL A 185 22.40 25.36 -16.11
N SER A 186 22.51 26.70 -16.06
CA SER A 186 22.80 27.53 -17.25
C SER A 186 24.30 27.71 -17.58
N GLU A 187 25.24 27.09 -16.85
CA GLU A 187 26.69 27.33 -17.09
C GLU A 187 27.40 26.24 -17.92
N PHE A 188 26.73 25.16 -18.34
CA PHE A 188 27.36 24.10 -19.15
C PHE A 188 27.15 24.19 -20.67
N LEU A 189 26.54 25.27 -21.17
CA LEU A 189 26.26 25.45 -22.61
C LEU A 189 26.68 26.80 -23.20
N ASN A 190 27.56 27.57 -22.52
CA ASN A 190 28.20 28.72 -23.15
C ASN A 190 29.68 28.81 -22.79
N THR A 191 30.49 28.08 -23.54
CA THR A 191 31.87 28.49 -23.82
C THR A 191 32.08 28.39 -25.32
N ASP A 192 32.42 29.53 -25.91
CA ASP A 192 32.90 29.71 -27.29
C ASP A 192 33.98 28.69 -27.70
#